data_AF-A0A9R1PT06-F1
#
_entry.id   AF-A0A9R1PT06-F1
#
_cell.length_a   1.000
_cell.length_b   1.000
_cell.length_c   1.000
_cell.angle_alpha   90.00
_cell.angle_beta   90.00
_cell.angle_gamma   90.00
#
_symmetry.space_group_name_H-M   'P 1'
#
loop_
_entity.id
_entity.type
_entity.pdbx_description
1 polymer ?
#
loop_
_entity_poly.entity_id
_entity_poly.type
_entity_poly.pdbx_seq_one_letter_code
_entity_poly.pdbx_strand_id
1 'polypeptide(L)'
;MESAGNDRRGAALGGLAVLPDELLCAIVDLLQPTDIGRLACVSSVMYILCNEEPLWMSKYLFVGGHFEYKGSWKKTTLSRLNLCSEKSELEQKARHFDGFNSLYLYRRWYRCFTTLSSYSFDNGHVERKDDLSLDHFRSQYDGKGPVLLGKLAESWPARTKWSMQQLVHDYGEVTFRISQRSPKKIIMKLKDYVSYMELQHDEDPLYIFDDKFGESAPALLEDYRVPHLFQEDLFDVLDYEQRPAFRWFIIGPERSGASWHVDPGLTSAWNTLLCGRKRWALYPPGRVPGGVTVHVSAEDGDVDIDTPTSFAVVA
;
A
#
# COMPACT_ATOMS: atom_id res chain seq x y z
N MET A 1 42.08 -12.99 -17.34
CA MET A 1 42.12 -12.39 -15.99
C MET A 1 41.25 -11.15 -16.05
N GLU A 2 39.96 -11.32 -15.77
CA GLU A 2 39.06 -10.18 -15.54
C GLU A 2 39.55 -9.47 -14.28
N SER A 3 39.77 -8.16 -14.39
CA SER A 3 40.11 -7.35 -13.22
C SER A 3 39.00 -7.50 -12.19
N ALA A 4 39.32 -8.04 -11.02
CA ALA A 4 38.47 -7.92 -9.84
C ALA A 4 38.21 -6.43 -9.61
N GLY A 5 37.07 -5.94 -10.09
CA GLY A 5 36.64 -4.56 -9.90
C GLY A 5 36.61 -4.31 -8.39
N ASN A 6 37.35 -3.30 -7.95
CA ASN A 6 37.48 -2.92 -6.54
C ASN A 6 36.11 -2.95 -5.83
N ASP A 7 35.92 -3.90 -4.91
CA ASP A 7 34.73 -3.93 -4.07
C ASP A 7 34.72 -2.68 -3.18
N ARG A 8 33.82 -1.74 -3.51
CA ARG A 8 33.68 -0.46 -2.81
C ARG A 8 33.25 -0.65 -1.36
N ARG A 9 32.62 -1.79 -1.01
CA ARG A 9 32.08 -2.04 0.33
C ARG A 9 33.14 -1.88 1.40
N GLY A 10 34.25 -2.61 1.29
CA GLY A 10 35.31 -2.62 2.28
C GLY A 10 35.93 -1.23 2.48
N ALA A 11 36.28 -0.54 1.39
CA ALA A 11 36.90 0.77 1.44
C ALA A 11 35.95 1.87 1.95
N ALA A 12 34.66 1.81 1.63
CA ALA A 12 33.70 2.85 1.99
C ALA A 12 33.05 2.65 3.38
N LEU A 13 32.95 1.42 3.87
CA LEU A 13 32.35 1.12 5.18
C LEU A 13 33.38 0.87 6.28
N GLY A 14 34.63 0.55 5.94
CA GLY A 14 35.67 0.21 6.91
C GLY A 14 35.20 -0.91 7.85
N GLY A 15 35.27 -0.67 9.16
CA GLY A 15 34.84 -1.63 10.17
C GLY A 15 33.35 -2.01 10.11
N LEU A 16 32.50 -1.18 9.51
CA LEU A 16 31.06 -1.48 9.34
C LEU A 16 30.77 -2.45 8.18
N ALA A 17 31.77 -2.78 7.36
CA ALA A 17 31.59 -3.67 6.21
C ALA A 17 31.09 -5.08 6.60
N VAL A 18 31.30 -5.48 7.85
CA VAL A 18 30.84 -6.77 8.42
C VAL A 18 29.33 -6.85 8.61
N LEU A 19 28.64 -5.70 8.71
CA LEU A 19 27.18 -5.66 8.90
C LEU A 19 26.47 -5.84 7.54
N PRO A 20 25.35 -6.57 7.47
CA PRO A 20 24.55 -6.67 6.26
C PRO A 20 23.86 -5.34 5.93
N ASP A 21 23.56 -5.11 4.64
CA ASP A 21 22.96 -3.84 4.17
C ASP A 21 21.60 -3.55 4.79
N GLU A 22 20.81 -4.58 5.04
CA GLU A 22 19.52 -4.46 5.75
C GLU A 22 19.70 -3.87 7.14
N LEU A 23 20.69 -4.36 7.91
CA LEU A 23 20.98 -3.85 9.24
C LEU A 23 21.54 -2.41 9.18
N LEU A 24 22.38 -2.11 8.19
CA LEU A 24 22.85 -0.74 7.98
C LEU A 24 21.69 0.21 7.69
N CYS A 25 20.74 -0.18 6.81
CA CYS A 25 19.53 0.59 6.56
C CYS A 25 18.68 0.76 7.83
N ALA A 26 18.51 -0.29 8.63
CA ALA A 26 17.77 -0.22 9.89
C ALA A 26 18.44 0.75 10.89
N ILE A 27 19.78 0.72 11.01
CA ILE A 27 20.53 1.67 11.85
C ILE A 27 20.34 3.11 11.35
N VAL A 28 20.43 3.34 10.03
CA VAL A 28 20.20 4.67 9.44
C VAL A 28 18.77 5.15 9.72
N ASP A 29 17.79 4.25 9.71
CA ASP A 29 16.40 4.57 10.03
C ASP A 29 16.15 4.87 11.52
N LEU A 30 17.12 4.70 12.41
CA LEU A 30 17.02 5.21 13.78
C LEU A 30 17.43 6.69 13.91
N LEU A 31 18.10 7.23 12.88
CA LEU A 31 18.66 8.58 12.93
C LEU A 31 17.61 9.65 12.59
N GLN A 32 17.86 10.85 13.11
CA GLN A 32 17.11 12.05 12.72
C GLN A 32 17.54 12.55 11.33
N PRO A 33 16.66 13.22 10.57
CA PRO A 33 16.97 13.72 9.22
C PRO A 33 18.29 14.51 9.10
N THR A 34 18.63 15.30 10.11
CA THR A 34 19.90 16.06 10.14
C THR A 34 21.13 15.15 10.24
N ASP A 35 21.05 14.08 11.03
CA ASP A 35 22.15 13.13 11.21
C ASP A 35 22.29 12.19 10.01
N ILE A 36 21.18 11.84 9.36
CA ILE A 36 21.18 11.16 8.06
C ILE A 36 21.94 12.02 7.02
N GLY A 37 21.68 13.33 6.99
CA GLY A 37 22.40 14.26 6.11
C GLY A 37 23.91 14.31 6.37
N ARG A 38 24.33 14.31 7.64
CA ARG A 38 25.75 14.25 8.02
C ARG A 38 26.39 12.91 7.64
N LEU A 39 25.70 11.81 7.92
CA LEU A 39 26.18 10.46 7.61
C LEU A 39 26.34 10.24 6.11
N ALA A 40 25.45 10.80 5.30
CA ALA A 40 25.54 10.76 3.84
C ALA A 40 26.83 11.39 3.27
N CYS A 41 27.51 12.24 4.05
CA CYS A 41 28.79 12.86 3.66
C CYS A 41 30.02 12.03 4.03
N VAL A 42 29.86 10.95 4.81
CA VAL A 42 30.99 10.18 5.37
C VAL A 42 31.66 9.28 4.33
N SER A 43 30.87 8.60 3.49
CA SER A 43 31.40 7.71 2.46
C SER A 43 30.42 7.50 1.31
N SER A 44 30.89 6.95 0.20
CA SER A 44 30.05 6.67 -0.96
C SER A 44 28.93 5.65 -0.69
N VAL A 45 29.16 4.66 0.18
CA VAL A 45 28.12 3.68 0.53
C VAL A 45 27.12 4.29 1.50
N MET A 46 27.57 5.07 2.49
CA MET A 46 26.65 5.79 3.37
C MET A 46 25.82 6.83 2.60
N TYR A 47 26.38 7.48 1.59
CA TYR A 47 25.60 8.31 0.69
C TYR A 47 24.46 7.52 0.05
N ILE A 48 24.73 6.34 -0.52
CA ILE A 48 23.69 5.51 -1.16
C ILE A 48 22.60 5.16 -0.13
N LEU A 49 22.97 4.59 1.01
CA LEU A 49 22.01 4.13 2.04
C LEU A 49 21.16 5.28 2.61
N CYS A 50 21.75 6.46 2.82
CA CYS A 50 21.04 7.64 3.33
C CYS A 50 20.16 8.34 2.28
N ASN A 51 20.21 7.92 1.01
CA ASN A 51 19.37 8.46 -0.07
C ASN A 51 18.26 7.50 -0.52
N GLU A 52 18.09 6.35 0.15
CA GLU A 52 17.02 5.41 -0.15
C GLU A 52 15.64 6.01 0.13
N GLU A 53 14.74 5.97 -0.85
CA GLU A 53 13.40 6.57 -0.74
C GLU A 53 12.55 6.02 0.43
N PRO A 54 12.51 4.71 0.74
CA PRO A 54 11.75 4.18 1.87
C PRO A 54 12.18 4.74 3.23
N LEU A 55 13.46 5.10 3.40
CA LEU A 55 13.95 5.75 4.62
C LEU A 55 13.22 7.08 4.83
N TRP A 56 13.16 7.90 3.78
CA TRP A 56 12.53 9.21 3.86
C TRP A 56 11.01 9.12 3.96
N MET A 57 10.39 8.11 3.34
CA MET A 57 8.98 7.80 3.54
C MET A 57 8.69 7.57 5.03
N SER A 58 9.45 6.69 5.69
CA SER A 58 9.32 6.43 7.13
C SER A 58 9.41 7.72 7.96
N LYS A 59 10.39 8.59 7.68
CA LYS A 59 10.54 9.90 8.36
C LYS A 59 9.35 10.83 8.15
N TYR A 60 8.80 10.87 6.94
CA TYR A 60 7.63 11.69 6.65
C TYR A 60 6.41 11.20 7.43
N LEU A 61 6.11 9.90 7.29
CA LEU A 61 4.90 9.28 7.84
C LEU A 61 4.91 9.28 9.38
N PHE A 62 6.10 9.31 10.00
CA PHE A 62 6.25 9.48 11.43
C PHE A 62 5.68 10.82 11.93
N VAL A 63 5.63 11.88 11.13
CA VAL A 63 5.04 13.17 11.55
C VAL A 63 3.51 13.11 11.52
N GLY A 64 2.92 12.49 10.48
CA GLY A 64 1.47 12.43 10.25
C GLY A 64 0.87 13.77 9.76
N GLY A 65 -0.45 13.82 9.58
CA GLY A 65 -1.19 15.03 9.17
C GLY A 65 -1.40 15.18 7.65
N HIS A 66 -1.70 16.42 7.19
CA HIS A 66 -1.91 16.72 5.77
C HIS A 66 -0.64 16.50 4.95
N PHE A 67 -0.84 15.97 3.74
CA PHE A 67 0.20 15.43 2.89
C PHE A 67 0.17 16.07 1.49
N GLU A 68 1.35 16.36 0.95
CA GLU A 68 1.60 16.73 -0.45
C GLU A 68 2.92 16.08 -0.90
N TYR A 69 2.87 15.25 -1.94
CA TYR A 69 4.05 14.58 -2.48
C TYR A 69 4.80 15.48 -3.45
N LYS A 70 6.11 15.64 -3.26
CA LYS A 70 6.97 16.50 -4.08
C LYS A 70 7.86 15.73 -5.05
N GLY A 71 7.40 14.57 -5.53
CA GLY A 71 8.10 13.75 -6.54
C GLY A 71 9.14 12.77 -5.99
N SER A 72 9.69 13.01 -4.81
CA SER A 72 10.47 12.03 -4.04
C SER A 72 10.23 12.17 -2.55
N TRP A 73 10.31 11.09 -1.79
CA TRP A 73 10.14 11.05 -0.34
C TRP A 73 11.18 11.91 0.37
N LYS A 74 12.43 11.92 -0.11
CA LYS A 74 13.46 12.80 0.44
C LYS A 74 13.09 14.27 0.30
N LYS A 75 12.72 14.71 -0.91
CA LYS A 75 12.31 16.11 -1.17
C LYS A 75 11.07 16.48 -0.36
N THR A 76 10.10 15.59 -0.32
CA THR A 76 8.85 15.73 0.43
C THR A 76 9.11 15.91 1.93
N THR A 77 10.00 15.10 2.50
CA THR A 77 10.39 15.19 3.92
C THR A 77 11.18 16.44 4.25
N LEU A 78 12.20 16.77 3.45
CA LEU A 78 13.03 17.96 3.70
C LEU A 78 12.23 19.24 3.56
N SER A 79 11.31 19.31 2.59
CA SER A 79 10.38 20.44 2.47
C SER A 79 9.46 20.55 3.69
N ARG A 80 8.89 19.44 4.17
CA ARG A 80 8.02 19.45 5.36
C ARG A 80 8.74 19.93 6.61
N LEU A 81 10.01 19.57 6.76
CA LEU A 81 10.84 19.94 7.91
C LEU A 81 11.50 21.33 7.77
N ASN A 82 11.22 22.07 6.70
CA ASN A 82 11.87 23.34 6.37
C ASN A 82 13.41 23.23 6.32
N LEU A 83 13.92 22.06 5.93
CA LEU A 83 15.36 21.77 5.82
C LEU A 83 15.92 22.05 4.41
N CYS A 84 15.06 22.33 3.44
CA CYS A 84 15.43 22.77 2.10
C CYS A 84 14.72 24.09 1.76
N SER A 85 15.45 25.03 1.15
CA SER A 85 14.85 26.23 0.55
C SER A 85 14.41 25.96 -0.89
N GLU A 86 13.30 26.57 -1.33
CA GLU A 86 12.78 26.44 -2.71
C GLU A 86 13.81 26.79 -3.79
N LYS A 87 14.83 27.61 -3.45
CA LYS A 87 15.92 28.02 -4.36
C LYS A 87 17.05 27.00 -4.47
N SER A 88 17.10 25.97 -3.63
CA SER A 88 18.09 24.89 -3.69
C SER A 88 17.75 23.82 -4.75
N GLU A 89 16.59 23.94 -5.41
CA GLU A 89 16.04 22.95 -6.35
C GLU A 89 16.68 22.95 -7.74
N LEU A 90 17.76 23.70 -7.97
CA LEU A 90 18.62 23.49 -9.13
C LEU A 90 19.44 22.21 -8.91
N GLU A 91 18.77 21.08 -9.12
CA GLU A 91 19.34 19.84 -9.65
C GLU A 91 20.71 19.46 -9.07
N GLN A 92 20.77 19.14 -7.78
CA GLN A 92 21.89 18.34 -7.30
C GLN A 92 21.79 16.96 -7.94
N LYS A 93 22.47 16.80 -9.08
CA LYS A 93 22.57 15.53 -9.80
C LYS A 93 22.98 14.44 -8.81
N ALA A 94 22.19 13.36 -8.78
CA ALA A 94 22.49 12.20 -7.96
C ALA A 94 23.95 11.75 -8.21
N ARG A 95 24.70 11.54 -7.12
CA ARG A 95 26.09 11.09 -7.24
C ARG A 95 26.12 9.61 -7.57
N HIS A 96 26.84 9.26 -8.62
CA HIS A 96 27.05 7.88 -9.03
C HIS A 96 28.36 7.33 -8.46
N PHE A 97 28.36 6.07 -8.01
CA PHE A 97 29.52 5.41 -7.44
C PHE A 97 29.62 3.98 -7.94
N ASP A 98 30.64 3.67 -8.74
CA ASP A 98 30.86 2.32 -9.30
C ASP A 98 31.43 1.33 -8.28
N GLY A 99 31.09 0.05 -8.38
CA GLY A 99 31.74 -1.02 -7.60
C GLY A 99 31.09 -1.31 -6.24
N PHE A 100 29.87 -0.83 -5.98
CA PHE A 100 29.06 -1.29 -4.86
C PHE A 100 27.94 -2.20 -5.35
N ASN A 101 27.79 -3.38 -4.76
CA ASN A 101 26.70 -4.31 -5.03
C ASN A 101 25.94 -4.60 -3.74
N SER A 102 24.62 -4.44 -3.78
CA SER A 102 23.73 -4.80 -2.68
C SER A 102 22.53 -5.57 -3.22
N LEU A 103 22.46 -6.86 -2.91
CA LEU A 103 21.29 -7.67 -3.26
C LEU A 103 20.03 -7.18 -2.54
N TYR A 104 20.17 -6.60 -1.35
CA TYR A 104 19.07 -6.03 -0.58
C TYR A 104 18.45 -4.82 -1.30
N LEU A 105 19.26 -3.81 -1.65
CA LEU A 105 18.79 -2.63 -2.38
C LEU A 105 18.31 -2.99 -3.79
N TYR A 106 19.02 -3.89 -4.47
CA TYR A 106 18.62 -4.37 -5.81
C TYR A 106 17.23 -5.02 -5.79
N ARG A 107 16.93 -5.86 -4.80
CA ARG A 107 15.61 -6.49 -4.67
C ARG A 107 14.50 -5.46 -4.47
N ARG A 108 14.74 -4.39 -3.70
CA ARG A 108 13.78 -3.28 -3.53
C ARG A 108 13.53 -2.57 -4.84
N TRP A 109 14.60 -2.11 -5.49
CA TRP A 109 14.54 -1.48 -6.80
C TRP A 109 13.80 -2.36 -7.81
N TYR A 110 14.14 -3.65 -7.88
CA TYR A 110 13.49 -4.59 -8.79
C TYR A 110 11.96 -4.64 -8.56
N ARG A 111 11.49 -4.65 -7.31
CA ARG A 111 10.05 -4.65 -6.99
C ARG A 111 9.36 -3.35 -7.39
N CYS A 112 10.01 -2.20 -7.21
CA CYS A 112 9.49 -0.89 -7.64
C CYS A 112 9.26 -0.80 -9.16
N PHE A 113 10.08 -1.49 -9.96
CA PHE A 113 10.10 -1.37 -11.42
C PHE A 113 9.67 -2.65 -12.17
N THR A 114 9.23 -3.69 -11.46
CA THR A 114 8.73 -4.92 -12.09
C THR A 114 7.41 -4.66 -12.79
N THR A 115 7.32 -5.02 -14.06
CA THR A 115 6.09 -4.92 -14.84
C THR A 115 5.07 -5.96 -14.39
N LEU A 116 3.91 -5.50 -13.91
CA LEU A 116 2.85 -6.37 -13.39
C LEU A 116 1.92 -6.93 -14.47
N SER A 117 1.93 -6.38 -15.69
CA SER A 117 1.04 -6.83 -16.78
C SER A 117 1.28 -8.26 -17.25
N SER A 118 2.41 -8.86 -16.88
CA SER A 118 2.80 -10.22 -17.26
C SER A 118 2.26 -11.31 -16.32
N TYR A 119 1.66 -10.94 -15.19
CA TYR A 119 1.09 -11.93 -14.26
C TYR A 119 -0.13 -12.64 -14.86
N SER A 120 -0.19 -13.96 -14.67
CA SER A 120 -1.25 -14.82 -15.20
C SER A 120 -2.62 -14.50 -14.59
N PHE A 121 -3.66 -14.59 -15.42
CA PHE A 121 -5.05 -14.56 -14.97
C PHE A 121 -5.42 -15.84 -14.23
N ASP A 122 -6.51 -15.80 -13.46
CA ASP A 122 -7.12 -17.01 -12.93
C ASP A 122 -7.53 -17.93 -14.08
N ASN A 123 -7.10 -19.19 -14.01
CA ASN A 123 -7.42 -20.23 -15.00
C ASN A 123 -8.74 -20.94 -14.67
N GLY A 124 -9.63 -20.31 -13.88
CA GLY A 124 -10.91 -20.86 -13.44
C GLY A 124 -10.85 -21.61 -12.11
N HIS A 125 -9.90 -21.26 -11.22
CA HIS A 125 -9.87 -21.82 -9.86
C HIS A 125 -10.99 -21.27 -8.98
N VAL A 126 -11.48 -20.06 -9.25
CA VAL A 126 -12.66 -19.49 -8.59
C VAL A 126 -13.82 -19.46 -9.59
N GLU A 127 -14.93 -20.08 -9.21
CA GLU A 127 -16.12 -20.13 -10.07
C GLU A 127 -16.69 -18.73 -10.31
N ARG A 128 -17.07 -18.45 -11.56
CA ARG A 128 -17.71 -17.20 -11.97
C ARG A 128 -19.19 -17.45 -12.26
N LYS A 129 -20.06 -16.64 -11.65
CA LYS A 129 -21.51 -16.67 -11.85
C LYS A 129 -22.05 -15.28 -12.15
N ASP A 130 -22.95 -15.22 -13.11
CA ASP A 130 -23.79 -14.05 -13.35
C ASP A 130 -25.19 -14.34 -12.78
N ASP A 131 -25.90 -13.30 -12.36
CA ASP A 131 -27.35 -13.37 -12.07
C ASP A 131 -27.77 -14.49 -11.09
N LEU A 132 -27.09 -14.54 -9.93
CA LEU A 132 -27.32 -15.54 -8.89
C LEU A 132 -28.54 -15.21 -8.02
N SER A 133 -29.41 -16.20 -7.76
CA SER A 133 -30.49 -16.05 -6.77
C SER A 133 -29.95 -16.16 -5.33
N LEU A 134 -30.64 -15.53 -4.38
CA LEU A 134 -30.25 -15.55 -2.96
C LEU A 134 -30.21 -16.98 -2.40
N ASP A 135 -31.21 -17.81 -2.71
CA ASP A 135 -31.25 -19.20 -2.22
C ASP A 135 -30.12 -20.06 -2.80
N HIS A 136 -29.79 -19.84 -4.07
CA HIS A 136 -28.65 -20.53 -4.68
C HIS A 136 -27.34 -20.07 -4.06
N PHE A 137 -27.18 -18.76 -3.83
CA PHE A 137 -26.01 -18.20 -3.15
C PHE A 137 -25.81 -18.82 -1.75
N ARG A 138 -26.86 -18.80 -0.92
CA ARG A 138 -26.85 -19.37 0.43
C ARG A 138 -26.57 -20.87 0.44
N SER A 139 -27.15 -21.60 -0.49
CA SER A 139 -26.97 -23.06 -0.54
C SER A 139 -25.59 -23.50 -1.04
N GLN A 140 -24.91 -22.73 -1.89
CA GLN A 140 -23.66 -23.18 -2.53
C GLN A 140 -22.40 -22.43 -2.07
N TYR A 141 -22.49 -21.15 -1.72
CA TYR A 141 -21.32 -20.29 -1.53
C TYR A 141 -21.22 -19.67 -0.14
N ASP A 142 -22.34 -19.24 0.45
CA ASP A 142 -22.33 -18.59 1.76
C ASP A 142 -21.74 -19.50 2.84
N GLY A 143 -20.63 -19.06 3.46
CA GLY A 143 -19.83 -19.84 4.41
C GLY A 143 -19.12 -21.09 3.83
N LYS A 144 -19.16 -21.32 2.52
CA LYS A 144 -18.64 -22.55 1.87
C LYS A 144 -17.44 -22.30 0.98
N GLY A 145 -17.36 -21.16 0.31
CA GLY A 145 -16.24 -20.84 -0.56
C GLY A 145 -16.41 -19.56 -1.36
N PRO A 146 -15.33 -19.06 -1.99
CA PRO A 146 -15.36 -17.84 -2.76
C PRO A 146 -16.08 -18.03 -4.11
N VAL A 147 -16.69 -16.96 -4.61
CA VAL A 147 -17.32 -16.90 -5.93
C VAL A 147 -17.09 -15.53 -6.56
N LEU A 148 -16.84 -15.48 -7.86
CA LEU A 148 -16.78 -14.24 -8.64
C LEU A 148 -18.17 -13.94 -9.21
N LEU A 149 -18.77 -12.85 -8.76
CA LEU A 149 -20.12 -12.46 -9.14
C LEU A 149 -20.11 -11.37 -10.22
N GLY A 150 -20.68 -11.68 -11.37
CA GLY A 150 -20.88 -10.72 -12.46
C GLY A 150 -22.20 -9.97 -12.35
N LYS A 151 -22.29 -8.87 -13.09
CA LYS A 151 -23.49 -8.03 -13.34
C LYS A 151 -24.15 -7.32 -12.15
N LEU A 152 -23.79 -7.64 -10.90
CA LEU A 152 -24.40 -7.03 -9.70
C LEU A 152 -24.23 -5.50 -9.60
N ALA A 153 -23.22 -4.95 -10.26
CA ALA A 153 -22.90 -3.51 -10.27
C ALA A 153 -23.19 -2.82 -11.62
N GLU A 154 -23.84 -3.48 -12.59
CA GLU A 154 -24.04 -2.91 -13.94
C GLU A 154 -24.82 -1.60 -13.93
N SER A 155 -25.82 -1.50 -13.06
CA SER A 155 -26.69 -0.33 -12.95
C SER A 155 -26.12 0.77 -12.06
N TRP A 156 -24.92 0.61 -11.48
CA TRP A 156 -24.38 1.58 -10.53
C TRP A 156 -23.88 2.82 -11.27
N PRO A 157 -24.32 4.03 -10.89
CA PRO A 157 -23.73 5.27 -11.43
C PRO A 157 -22.21 5.33 -11.28
N ALA A 158 -21.66 4.70 -10.24
CA ALA A 158 -20.22 4.60 -10.01
C ALA A 158 -19.44 4.04 -11.22
N ARG A 159 -20.05 3.17 -12.05
CA ARG A 159 -19.38 2.61 -13.24
C ARG A 159 -18.95 3.66 -14.26
N THR A 160 -19.66 4.79 -14.33
CA THR A 160 -19.36 5.86 -15.29
C THR A 160 -18.83 7.10 -14.58
N LYS A 161 -19.36 7.43 -13.40
CA LYS A 161 -18.95 8.62 -12.64
C LYS A 161 -17.58 8.46 -11.99
N TRP A 162 -17.19 7.26 -11.55
CA TRP A 162 -15.94 7.08 -10.80
C TRP A 162 -14.73 6.87 -11.72
N SER A 163 -14.58 7.75 -12.71
CA SER A 163 -13.30 7.94 -13.40
C SER A 163 -12.38 8.82 -12.55
N MET A 164 -11.06 8.64 -12.64
CA MET A 164 -10.14 9.47 -11.85
C MET A 164 -10.27 10.96 -12.18
N GLN A 165 -10.50 11.30 -13.44
CA GLN A 165 -10.69 12.68 -13.89
C GLN A 165 -11.93 13.31 -13.23
N GLN A 166 -13.06 12.60 -13.23
CA GLN A 166 -14.30 13.09 -12.64
C GLN A 166 -14.22 13.15 -11.12
N LEU A 167 -13.64 12.13 -10.48
CA LEU A 167 -13.46 12.11 -9.03
C LEU A 167 -12.58 13.28 -8.55
N VAL A 168 -11.48 13.60 -9.26
CA VAL A 168 -10.64 14.76 -8.93
C VAL A 168 -11.40 16.07 -9.17
N HIS A 169 -12.19 16.17 -10.24
CA HIS A 169 -13.00 17.36 -10.50
C HIS A 169 -14.01 17.61 -9.37
N ASP A 170 -14.73 16.58 -8.93
CA ASP A 170 -15.84 16.71 -7.97
C ASP A 170 -15.36 16.72 -6.51
N TYR A 171 -14.31 15.94 -6.19
CA TYR A 171 -13.87 15.66 -4.83
C TYR A 171 -12.37 15.97 -4.60
N GLY A 172 -11.72 16.70 -5.50
CA GLY A 172 -10.28 16.98 -5.46
C GLY A 172 -9.80 17.60 -4.14
N GLU A 173 -10.61 18.44 -3.50
CA GLU A 173 -10.30 19.07 -2.20
C GLU A 173 -10.73 18.24 -0.99
N VAL A 174 -11.50 17.16 -1.20
CA VAL A 174 -11.94 16.28 -0.12
C VAL A 174 -10.77 15.43 0.34
N THR A 175 -10.61 15.33 1.66
CA THR A 175 -9.57 14.51 2.27
C THR A 175 -10.07 13.09 2.52
N PHE A 176 -9.27 12.12 2.11
CA PHE A 176 -9.51 10.70 2.37
C PHE A 176 -8.41 10.11 3.25
N ARG A 177 -8.77 9.06 3.99
CA ARG A 177 -7.82 8.29 4.80
C ARG A 177 -6.93 7.42 3.91
N ILE A 178 -5.64 7.45 4.24
CA ILE A 178 -4.61 6.68 3.55
C ILE A 178 -4.18 5.51 4.44
N SER A 179 -4.20 4.31 3.87
CA SER A 179 -3.68 3.11 4.51
C SER A 179 -2.16 3.16 4.56
N GLN A 180 -1.62 2.81 5.73
CA GLN A 180 -0.18 2.66 5.94
C GLN A 180 0.08 1.76 7.16
N ARG A 181 1.29 1.24 7.26
CA ARG A 181 1.74 0.38 8.38
C ARG A 181 1.92 1.13 9.71
N SER A 182 1.93 2.46 9.70
CA SER A 182 2.13 3.28 10.90
C SER A 182 0.82 3.50 11.65
N PRO A 183 0.84 3.54 13.00
CA PRO A 183 -0.37 3.76 13.82
C PRO A 183 -0.95 5.18 13.65
N LYS A 184 -0.21 6.10 13.01
CA LYS A 184 -0.68 7.46 12.79
C LYS A 184 -1.68 7.51 11.64
N LYS A 185 -2.80 8.19 11.85
CA LYS A 185 -3.77 8.47 10.78
C LYS A 185 -3.16 9.47 9.81
N ILE A 186 -3.14 9.12 8.53
CA ILE A 186 -2.78 10.04 7.45
C ILE A 186 -4.01 10.30 6.61
N ILE A 187 -4.19 11.58 6.29
CA ILE A 187 -5.25 12.06 5.43
C ILE A 187 -4.64 12.88 4.30
N MET A 188 -5.21 12.76 3.11
CA MET A 188 -4.70 13.40 1.90
C MET A 188 -5.87 13.89 1.07
N LYS A 189 -5.75 15.08 0.46
CA LYS A 189 -6.73 15.51 -0.52
C LYS A 189 -6.66 14.59 -1.74
N LEU A 190 -7.80 14.30 -2.35
CA LEU A 190 -7.84 13.40 -3.49
C LEU A 190 -6.92 13.85 -4.64
N LYS A 191 -6.87 15.15 -4.94
CA LYS A 191 -6.00 15.68 -6.00
C LYS A 191 -4.50 15.44 -5.71
N ASP A 192 -4.10 15.57 -4.45
CA ASP A 192 -2.71 15.38 -4.01
C ASP A 192 -2.36 13.89 -4.06
N TYR A 193 -3.33 13.03 -3.75
CA TYR A 193 -3.20 11.58 -3.88
C TYR A 193 -3.08 11.12 -5.32
N VAL A 194 -3.87 11.68 -6.25
CA VAL A 194 -3.71 11.39 -7.68
C VAL A 194 -2.34 11.83 -8.18
N SER A 195 -1.88 13.01 -7.76
CA SER A 195 -0.53 13.49 -8.09
C SER A 195 0.56 12.57 -7.53
N TYR A 196 0.37 12.03 -6.33
CA TYR A 196 1.26 11.00 -5.75
C TYR A 196 1.28 9.73 -6.62
N MET A 197 0.11 9.21 -7.00
CA MET A 197 0.01 7.98 -7.81
C MET A 197 0.76 8.09 -9.15
N GLU A 198 0.77 9.27 -9.76
CA GLU A 198 1.44 9.54 -11.05
C GLU A 198 2.97 9.61 -10.95
N LEU A 199 3.51 9.97 -9.78
CA LEU A 199 4.94 10.28 -9.61
C LEU A 199 5.73 9.23 -8.81
N GLN A 200 5.06 8.40 -8.02
CA GLN A 200 5.71 7.46 -7.11
C GLN A 200 6.28 6.21 -7.81
N HIS A 201 7.34 5.65 -7.20
CA HIS A 201 7.90 4.34 -7.55
C HIS A 201 8.14 3.51 -6.28
N ASP A 202 7.18 3.52 -5.37
CA ASP A 202 7.27 2.85 -4.08
C ASP A 202 7.17 1.32 -4.24
N GLU A 203 7.84 0.60 -3.33
CA GLU A 203 7.72 -0.85 -3.23
C GLU A 203 6.32 -1.26 -2.76
N ASP A 204 5.78 -0.53 -1.78
CA ASP A 204 4.46 -0.71 -1.19
C ASP A 204 3.77 0.67 -1.18
N PRO A 205 3.19 1.11 -2.32
CA PRO A 205 2.60 2.43 -2.43
C PRO A 205 1.44 2.65 -1.48
N LEU A 206 1.32 3.87 -0.97
CA LEU A 206 0.16 4.31 -0.19
C LEU A 206 -1.12 4.14 -1.01
N TYR A 207 -2.21 3.77 -0.34
CA TYR A 207 -3.53 3.69 -0.97
C TYR A 207 -4.64 4.28 -0.11
N ILE A 208 -5.65 4.87 -0.75
CA ILE A 208 -6.87 5.30 -0.07
C ILE A 208 -7.59 4.05 0.43
N PHE A 209 -7.92 4.04 1.73
CA PHE A 209 -8.72 3.03 2.39
C PHE A 209 -9.55 3.70 3.48
N ASP A 210 -10.68 4.26 3.07
CA ASP A 210 -11.47 5.16 3.91
C ASP A 210 -12.85 4.57 4.24
N ASP A 211 -13.07 4.29 5.53
CA ASP A 211 -14.35 3.83 6.07
C ASP A 211 -15.35 4.97 6.32
N LYS A 212 -14.87 6.22 6.32
CA LYS A 212 -15.65 7.43 6.59
C LYS A 212 -15.83 8.29 5.33
N PHE A 213 -15.66 7.68 4.16
CA PHE A 213 -15.84 8.35 2.88
C PHE A 213 -17.28 8.88 2.69
N GLY A 214 -18.28 8.18 3.26
CA GLY A 214 -19.69 8.58 3.18
C GLY A 214 -20.01 9.83 4.00
N GLU A 215 -19.23 10.12 5.03
CA GLU A 215 -19.32 11.34 5.83
C GLU A 215 -18.56 12.50 5.17
N SER A 216 -17.44 12.19 4.51
CA SER A 216 -16.60 13.19 3.84
C SER A 216 -17.13 13.59 2.46
N ALA A 217 -17.78 12.66 1.75
CA ALA A 217 -18.38 12.85 0.44
C ALA A 217 -19.71 12.05 0.31
N PRO A 218 -20.81 12.51 0.95
CA PRO A 218 -22.08 11.77 1.01
C PRO A 218 -22.67 11.38 -0.35
N ALA A 219 -22.46 12.20 -1.39
CA ALA A 219 -22.95 11.92 -2.74
C ALA A 219 -22.36 10.63 -3.34
N LEU A 220 -21.19 10.16 -2.89
CA LEU A 220 -20.64 8.86 -3.32
C LEU A 220 -21.51 7.68 -2.87
N LEU A 221 -22.30 7.83 -1.79
CA LEU A 221 -23.23 6.79 -1.33
C LEU A 221 -24.42 6.60 -2.27
N GLU A 222 -24.72 7.59 -3.12
CA GLU A 222 -25.80 7.50 -4.11
C GLU A 222 -25.37 6.76 -5.38
N ASP A 223 -24.07 6.54 -5.56
CA ASP A 223 -23.50 5.97 -6.78
C ASP A 223 -23.39 4.44 -6.75
N TYR A 224 -23.71 3.80 -5.61
CA TYR A 224 -23.77 2.35 -5.47
C TYR A 224 -24.91 1.93 -4.55
N ARG A 225 -25.18 0.62 -4.52
CA ARG A 225 -26.16 0.01 -3.62
C ARG A 225 -25.68 -1.36 -3.19
N VAL A 226 -25.96 -1.75 -1.95
CA VAL A 226 -25.65 -3.11 -1.48
C VAL A 226 -26.38 -4.13 -2.37
N PRO A 227 -25.68 -5.07 -3.00
CA PRO A 227 -26.31 -6.10 -3.84
C PRO A 227 -27.34 -6.91 -3.06
N HIS A 228 -28.37 -7.42 -3.77
CA HIS A 228 -29.47 -8.20 -3.15
C HIS A 228 -28.99 -9.45 -2.39
N LEU A 229 -27.81 -9.97 -2.71
CA LEU A 229 -27.20 -11.11 -2.03
C LEU A 229 -26.67 -10.77 -0.63
N PHE A 230 -26.41 -9.49 -0.33
CA PHE A 230 -25.66 -9.04 0.85
C PHE A 230 -26.44 -8.02 1.69
N GLN A 231 -27.78 -8.00 1.58
CA GLN A 231 -28.63 -7.04 2.30
C GLN A 231 -28.81 -7.38 3.78
N GLU A 232 -28.57 -8.62 4.18
CA GLU A 232 -28.63 -9.04 5.57
C GLU A 232 -27.40 -8.52 6.32
N ASP A 233 -27.65 -7.66 7.29
CA ASP A 233 -26.63 -6.94 8.02
C ASP A 233 -26.92 -7.02 9.51
N LEU A 234 -26.40 -8.05 10.17
CA LEU A 234 -26.70 -8.32 11.58
C LEU A 234 -26.13 -7.25 12.53
N PHE A 235 -25.16 -6.46 12.08
CA PHE A 235 -24.62 -5.35 12.87
C PHE A 235 -25.50 -4.09 12.82
N ASP A 236 -26.55 -4.06 12.00
CA ASP A 236 -27.49 -2.94 11.94
C ASP A 236 -28.33 -2.77 13.22
N VAL A 237 -28.30 -3.77 14.12
CA VAL A 237 -28.89 -3.65 15.46
C VAL A 237 -28.09 -2.74 16.40
N LEU A 238 -26.84 -2.42 16.05
CA LEU A 238 -25.98 -1.52 16.81
C LEU A 238 -26.18 -0.07 16.35
N ASP A 239 -26.07 0.86 17.29
CA ASP A 239 -25.98 2.28 16.95
C ASP A 239 -24.78 2.54 16.03
N TYR A 240 -24.91 3.49 15.10
CA TYR A 240 -23.88 3.78 14.10
C TYR A 240 -22.48 4.04 14.70
N GLU A 241 -22.43 4.71 15.85
CA GLU A 241 -21.19 5.02 16.57
C GLU A 241 -20.56 3.81 17.29
N GLN A 242 -21.37 2.78 17.58
CA GLN A 242 -20.92 1.55 18.24
C GLN A 242 -20.57 0.45 17.22
N ARG A 243 -21.11 0.57 16.01
CA ARG A 243 -20.93 -0.38 14.94
C ARG A 243 -19.49 -0.38 14.43
N PRO A 244 -18.85 -1.55 14.24
CA PRO A 244 -17.56 -1.64 13.55
C PRO A 244 -17.64 -1.06 12.14
N ALA A 245 -16.52 -0.52 11.63
CA ALA A 245 -16.43 -0.10 10.24
C ALA A 245 -16.82 -1.25 9.30
N PHE A 246 -17.60 -0.95 8.25
CA PHE A 246 -18.27 -1.99 7.44
C PHE A 246 -18.27 -1.73 5.93
N ARG A 247 -17.77 -0.57 5.49
CA ARG A 247 -17.68 -0.19 4.08
C ARG A 247 -16.44 0.66 3.87
N TRP A 248 -15.76 0.48 2.76
CA TRP A 248 -14.53 1.21 2.45
C TRP A 248 -14.52 1.69 1.02
N PHE A 249 -14.09 2.93 0.82
CA PHE A 249 -13.70 3.45 -0.48
C PHE A 249 -12.20 3.22 -0.68
N ILE A 250 -11.85 2.55 -1.79
CA ILE A 250 -10.48 2.07 -2.02
C ILE A 250 -9.98 2.54 -3.39
N ILE A 251 -8.91 3.34 -3.39
CA ILE A 251 -8.17 3.73 -4.61
C ILE A 251 -6.70 3.48 -4.36
N GLY A 252 -6.04 2.73 -5.25
CA GLY A 252 -4.62 2.37 -5.13
C GLY A 252 -3.93 2.34 -6.50
N PRO A 253 -2.67 2.78 -6.62
CA PRO A 253 -1.89 2.57 -7.83
C PRO A 253 -1.45 1.10 -7.93
N GLU A 254 -0.85 0.74 -9.07
CA GLU A 254 -0.14 -0.52 -9.23
C GLU A 254 0.83 -0.77 -8.06
N ARG A 255 0.91 -2.03 -7.61
CA ARG A 255 1.71 -2.54 -6.46
C ARG A 255 1.14 -2.24 -5.07
N SER A 256 0.15 -1.36 -4.93
CA SER A 256 -0.54 -1.22 -3.63
C SER A 256 -1.35 -2.49 -3.31
N GLY A 257 -1.72 -2.71 -2.05
CA GLY A 257 -2.60 -3.82 -1.70
C GLY A 257 -2.74 -4.06 -0.20
N ALA A 258 -3.42 -5.16 0.16
CA ALA A 258 -3.51 -5.63 1.53
C ALA A 258 -2.64 -6.89 1.70
N SER A 259 -1.98 -7.02 2.86
CA SER A 259 -1.27 -8.24 3.26
C SER A 259 -2.25 -9.38 3.54
N TRP A 260 -1.74 -10.58 3.81
CA TRP A 260 -2.57 -11.68 4.30
C TRP A 260 -3.30 -11.26 5.59
N HIS A 261 -4.61 -11.51 5.65
CA HIS A 261 -5.47 -11.23 6.79
C HIS A 261 -6.69 -12.16 6.77
N VAL A 262 -7.35 -12.25 7.92
CA VAL A 262 -8.73 -12.70 8.05
C VAL A 262 -9.54 -11.47 8.42
N ASP A 263 -10.71 -11.30 7.80
CA ASP A 263 -11.56 -10.14 8.09
C ASP A 263 -11.93 -10.08 9.58
N PRO A 264 -11.87 -8.90 10.22
CA PRO A 264 -12.18 -8.77 11.64
C PRO A 264 -13.59 -9.27 11.98
N GLY A 265 -13.72 -9.84 13.19
CA GLY A 265 -14.98 -10.40 13.66
C GLY A 265 -15.47 -11.63 12.87
N LEU A 266 -14.59 -12.25 12.06
CA LEU A 266 -14.89 -13.39 11.19
C LEU A 266 -16.07 -13.12 10.25
N THR A 267 -16.19 -11.86 9.82
CA THR A 267 -17.22 -11.43 8.88
C THR A 267 -16.90 -11.89 7.46
N SER A 268 -17.94 -12.03 6.64
CA SER A 268 -17.78 -12.19 5.19
C SER A 268 -17.73 -10.82 4.52
N ALA A 269 -16.98 -10.71 3.42
CA ALA A 269 -16.89 -9.47 2.64
C ALA A 269 -17.28 -9.66 1.17
N TRP A 270 -17.77 -8.60 0.55
CA TRP A 270 -17.90 -8.47 -0.91
C TRP A 270 -17.07 -7.27 -1.39
N ASN A 271 -16.36 -7.45 -2.52
CA ASN A 271 -15.51 -6.41 -3.10
C ASN A 271 -15.90 -6.16 -4.56
N THR A 272 -16.40 -4.95 -4.85
CA THR A 272 -16.75 -4.54 -6.21
C THR A 272 -15.61 -3.74 -6.83
N LEU A 273 -14.98 -4.32 -7.85
CA LEU A 273 -13.95 -3.66 -8.66
C LEU A 273 -14.60 -2.86 -9.81
N LEU A 274 -14.36 -1.54 -9.83
CA LEU A 274 -14.90 -0.65 -10.87
C LEU A 274 -13.89 -0.31 -11.96
N CYS A 275 -12.61 -0.16 -11.60
CA CYS A 275 -11.52 0.19 -12.51
C CYS A 275 -10.24 -0.59 -12.13
N GLY A 276 -9.43 -0.94 -13.12
CA GLY A 276 -8.17 -1.66 -12.92
C GLY A 276 -8.36 -3.17 -12.71
N ARG A 277 -7.40 -3.80 -12.03
CA ARG A 277 -7.37 -5.24 -11.72
C ARG A 277 -6.89 -5.48 -10.28
N LYS A 278 -7.37 -6.55 -9.67
CA LYS A 278 -6.88 -7.00 -8.36
C LYS A 278 -6.47 -8.45 -8.46
N ARG A 279 -5.29 -8.79 -7.92
CA ARG A 279 -4.86 -10.17 -7.77
C ARG A 279 -5.24 -10.64 -6.38
N TRP A 280 -5.95 -11.77 -6.33
CA TRP A 280 -6.36 -12.40 -5.08
C TRP A 280 -5.64 -13.74 -4.92
N ALA A 281 -5.25 -14.02 -3.70
CA ALA A 281 -4.84 -15.34 -3.28
C ALA A 281 -5.64 -15.66 -2.01
N LEU A 282 -6.33 -16.79 -2.00
CA LEU A 282 -7.19 -17.21 -0.89
C LEU A 282 -6.71 -18.57 -0.38
N TYR A 283 -6.68 -18.72 0.94
CA TYR A 283 -6.42 -20.00 1.60
C TYR A 283 -7.65 -20.39 2.44
N PRO A 284 -8.00 -21.69 2.49
CA PRO A 284 -9.11 -22.12 3.31
C PRO A 284 -8.81 -21.88 4.79
N PRO A 285 -9.84 -21.65 5.63
CA PRO A 285 -9.68 -21.51 7.07
C PRO A 285 -8.85 -22.66 7.67
N GLY A 286 -7.98 -22.32 8.63
CA GLY A 286 -7.10 -23.29 9.28
C GLY A 286 -5.87 -23.70 8.46
N ARG A 287 -5.61 -23.08 7.29
CA ARG A 287 -4.36 -23.24 6.55
C ARG A 287 -3.56 -21.95 6.49
N VAL A 288 -2.31 -22.03 6.91
CA VAL A 288 -1.36 -20.93 6.80
C VAL A 288 -0.71 -20.96 5.41
N PRO A 289 -0.73 -19.86 4.65
CA PRO A 289 -0.02 -19.78 3.37
C PRO A 289 1.48 -20.03 3.53
N GLY A 290 2.12 -20.57 2.50
CA GLY A 290 3.56 -20.78 2.52
C GLY A 290 4.34 -19.47 2.72
N GLY A 291 5.27 -19.45 3.68
CA GLY A 291 6.06 -18.26 3.99
C GLY A 291 5.36 -17.21 4.86
N VAL A 292 4.16 -17.51 5.35
CA VAL A 292 3.42 -16.67 6.31
C VAL A 292 3.60 -17.25 7.72
N THR A 293 3.86 -16.38 8.69
CA THR A 293 3.89 -16.75 10.11
C THR A 293 2.68 -16.14 10.79
N VAL A 294 1.96 -16.93 11.58
CA VAL A 294 0.76 -16.48 12.29
C VAL A 294 1.01 -16.57 13.79
N HIS A 295 0.81 -15.47 14.49
CA HIS A 295 0.84 -15.37 15.93
C HIS A 295 -0.58 -15.09 16.42
N VAL A 296 -1.09 -15.96 17.30
CA VAL A 296 -2.40 -15.76 17.93
C VAL A 296 -2.15 -15.28 19.35
N SER A 297 -2.65 -14.10 19.66
CA SER A 297 -2.64 -13.55 21.01
C SER A 297 -3.46 -14.44 21.94
N ALA A 298 -2.86 -14.83 23.07
CA ALA A 298 -3.55 -15.65 24.07
C ALA A 298 -4.58 -14.84 24.90
N GLU A 299 -4.52 -13.50 24.86
CA GLU A 299 -5.35 -12.63 25.70
C GLU A 299 -6.71 -12.32 25.06
N ASP A 300 -6.70 -11.98 23.77
CA ASP A 300 -7.87 -11.52 23.02
C ASP A 300 -8.15 -12.36 21.76
N GLY A 301 -7.28 -13.33 21.45
CA GLY A 301 -7.40 -14.16 20.26
C GLY A 301 -7.05 -13.43 18.96
N ASP A 302 -6.47 -12.23 19.04
CA ASP A 302 -6.09 -11.46 17.85
C ASP A 302 -5.01 -12.18 17.04
N VAL A 303 -5.07 -12.04 15.72
CA VAL A 303 -4.25 -12.81 14.78
C VAL A 303 -3.27 -11.86 14.09
N ASP A 304 -2.02 -11.88 14.54
CA ASP A 304 -0.92 -11.16 13.89
C ASP A 304 -0.28 -12.04 12.80
N ILE A 305 -0.07 -11.46 11.62
CA ILE A 305 0.35 -12.19 10.42
C ILE A 305 1.58 -11.50 9.84
N ASP A 306 2.73 -12.17 9.96
CA ASP A 306 3.98 -11.74 9.34
C ASP A 306 4.14 -12.36 7.94
N THR A 307 4.45 -11.52 6.96
CA THR A 307 4.43 -11.89 5.53
C THR A 307 5.54 -11.20 4.75
N PRO A 308 6.09 -11.84 3.70
CA PRO A 308 7.01 -11.18 2.78
C PRO A 308 6.33 -9.99 2.09
N THR A 309 7.05 -8.88 1.94
CA THR A 309 6.52 -7.61 1.39
C THR A 309 5.97 -7.70 -0.05
N SER A 310 6.20 -8.79 -0.77
CA SER A 310 5.93 -8.92 -2.20
C SER A 310 4.57 -9.53 -2.59
N PHE A 311 3.67 -9.84 -1.66
CA PHE A 311 2.43 -10.58 -1.97
C PHE A 311 1.17 -9.72 -2.12
N ALA A 312 1.18 -8.45 -1.74
CA ALA A 312 0.05 -7.55 -1.86
C ALA A 312 0.13 -6.80 -3.19
N VAL A 313 -0.51 -7.28 -4.26
CA VAL A 313 -0.44 -6.62 -5.58
C VAL A 313 -1.83 -6.35 -6.17
N VAL A 314 -2.20 -5.08 -6.20
CA VAL A 314 -3.22 -4.48 -7.08
C VAL A 314 -2.53 -4.04 -8.38
N ALA A 315 -3.16 -4.28 -9.54
CA ALA A 315 -2.58 -4.11 -10.88
C ALA A 315 -3.61 -3.63 -11.94
#